data_AF-A0A538QRD0-F1
#
_entry.id   AF-A0A538QRD0-F1
#
_cell.length_a   1.000
_cell.length_b   1.000
_cell.length_c   1.000
_cell.angle_alpha   90.00
_cell.angle_beta   90.00
_cell.angle_gamma   90.00
#
_symmetry.space_group_name_H-M   'P 1'
#
loop_
_entity.id
_entity.type
_entity.pdbx_description
1 polymer ?
#
loop_
_entity_poly.entity_id
_entity_poly.type
_entity_poly.pdbx_seq_one_letter_code
_entity_poly.pdbx_strand_id
1 'polypeptide(L)' 'MPSFDPIPQVRIVRHGGRLVVPPRPPRTVDPVDAYARTALAYVFGLWPLTCVVVLLAGLVVLAANMGSPLR' A
#
# COMPACT_ATOMS: atom_id res chain seq x y z
N MET A 1 11.55 40.33 -3.47
CA MET A 1 10.58 39.53 -4.25
C MET A 1 9.26 39.55 -3.49
N PRO A 2 8.19 40.16 -4.03
CA PRO A 2 6.88 40.04 -3.40
C PRO A 2 6.38 38.60 -3.55
N SER A 3 6.04 37.99 -2.40
CA SER A 3 5.41 36.67 -2.32
C SER A 3 4.00 36.77 -2.90
N PHE A 4 3.74 36.06 -4.00
CA PHE A 4 2.38 35.84 -4.49
C PHE A 4 1.79 34.65 -3.72
N ASP A 5 1.33 34.89 -2.49
CA ASP A 5 0.45 33.93 -1.85
C ASP A 5 -0.83 33.83 -2.69
N PRO A 6 -1.21 32.63 -3.16
CA PRO A 6 -2.43 32.47 -3.92
C PRO A 6 -3.61 32.80 -3.00
N ILE A 7 -4.30 33.92 -3.29
CA ILE A 7 -5.58 34.24 -2.69
C ILE A 7 -6.52 33.05 -2.96
N PRO A 8 -7.05 32.37 -1.95
CA PRO A 8 -7.96 31.24 -2.17
C PRO A 8 -9.18 31.80 -2.89
N GLN A 9 -9.31 31.47 -4.18
CA GLN A 9 -10.46 31.85 -4.99
C GLN A 9 -11.67 31.08 -4.47
N VAL A 10 -12.33 31.61 -3.44
CA VAL A 10 -13.62 31.12 -2.96
C VAL A 10 -14.65 31.46 -4.04
N ARG A 11 -14.74 30.59 -5.03
CA ARG A 11 -15.77 30.67 -6.07
C ARG A 11 -17.10 30.29 -5.43
N ILE A 12 -17.80 31.28 -4.88
CA ILE A 12 -19.17 31.13 -4.41
C ILE A 12 -20.03 30.90 -5.66
N VAL A 13 -20.31 29.64 -5.99
CA VAL A 13 -21.17 29.30 -7.11
C VAL A 13 -22.63 29.41 -6.65
N ARG A 14 -23.36 30.35 -7.23
CA ARG A 14 -24.78 30.57 -6.95
C ARG A 14 -25.61 29.56 -7.74
N HIS A 15 -25.93 28.41 -7.15
CA HIS A 15 -26.88 27.46 -7.74
C HIS A 15 -28.30 27.76 -7.23
N GLY A 16 -29.20 28.17 -8.13
CA GLY A 16 -30.64 28.29 -7.84
C GLY A 16 -31.01 29.30 -6.74
N GLY A 17 -30.27 30.40 -6.61
CA GLY A 17 -30.57 31.46 -5.62
C GLY A 17 -30.13 31.15 -4.18
N ARG A 18 -29.54 29.97 -3.92
CA ARG A 18 -28.98 29.62 -2.62
C ARG A 18 -27.45 29.77 -2.64
N LEU A 19 -26.92 30.40 -1.59
CA LEU A 19 -25.48 30.46 -1.32
C LEU A 19 -25.06 29.08 -0.81
N VAL A 20 -24.41 28.29 -1.66
CA VAL A 20 -23.89 26.97 -1.28
C VAL A 20 -22.45 27.15 -0.84
N VAL A 21 -22.17 26.85 0.43
CA VAL A 21 -20.79 26.74 0.93
C VAL A 21 -20.15 25.55 0.21
N PRO A 22 -18.96 25.71 -0.41
CA PRO A 22 -18.30 24.61 -1.09
C PRO A 22 -18.06 23.44 -0.11
N PRO A 23 -18.20 22.19 -0.56
CA PRO A 23 -17.92 21.03 0.26
C PRO A 23 -16.49 21.11 0.80
N ARG A 24 -16.28 20.60 2.03
CA ARG A 24 -14.95 20.56 2.64
C ARG A 24 -13.98 19.89 1.66
N PRO A 25 -12.77 20.45 1.46
CA PRO A 25 -11.79 19.85 0.57
C PRO A 25 -11.55 18.38 0.99
N PRO A 26 -11.35 17.47 0.01
CA PRO A 26 -11.04 16.09 0.32
C PRO A 26 -9.80 16.07 1.22
N ARG A 27 -9.90 15.36 2.35
CA ARG A 27 -8.77 15.17 3.24
C ARG A 27 -7.69 14.43 2.45
N THR A 28 -6.54 15.06 2.28
CA THR A 28 -5.35 14.38 1.78
C THR A 28 -4.99 13.32 2.80
N VAL A 29 -5.23 12.06 2.47
CA VAL A 29 -4.76 10.94 3.28
C VAL A 29 -3.24 10.93 3.13
N ASP A 30 -2.51 10.92 4.24
CA ASP A 30 -1.06 10.87 4.19
C ASP A 30 -0.63 9.61 3.44
N PRO A 31 0.19 9.75 2.38
CA PRO A 31 0.57 8.62 1.54
C PRO A 31 1.38 7.59 2.33
N VAL A 32 2.05 8.01 3.41
CA VAL A 32 2.88 7.15 4.28
C VAL A 32 2.05 6.04 4.92
N ASP A 33 0.85 6.35 5.42
CA ASP A 33 -0.02 5.35 6.07
C ASP A 33 -0.52 4.29 5.08
N ALA A 34 -0.77 4.71 3.84
CA ALA A 34 -1.15 3.80 2.76
C ALA A 34 -0.01 2.85 2.39
N TYR A 35 1.23 3.36 2.30
CA TYR A 35 2.40 2.53 2.04
C TYR A 35 2.69 1.56 3.18
N ALA A 36 2.59 2.00 4.44
CA ALA A 36 2.82 1.16 5.60
C ALA A 36 1.82 -0.02 5.68
N ARG A 37 0.53 0.26 5.46
CA ARG A 37 -0.51 -0.79 5.44
C ARG A 37 -0.28 -1.80 4.32
N THR A 38 0.12 -1.32 3.16
CA THR A 38 0.38 -2.17 1.99
C THR A 38 1.62 -3.04 2.21
N ALA A 39 2.71 -2.47 2.73
CA ALA A 39 3.92 -3.20 3.06
C ALA A 39 3.68 -4.31 4.09
N LEU A 40 2.91 -4.03 5.15
CA LEU A 40 2.52 -5.04 6.14
C LEU A 40 1.72 -6.17 5.50
N ALA A 41 0.78 -5.87 4.61
CA ALA A 41 0.00 -6.89 3.90
C ALA A 41 0.89 -7.82 3.05
N TYR A 42 1.91 -7.29 2.38
CA TYR A 42 2.87 -8.11 1.64
C TYR A 42 3.75 -8.95 2.56
N VAL A 43 4.26 -8.38 3.66
CA VAL A 43 5.13 -9.12 4.59
C VAL A 43 4.37 -10.28 5.24
N PHE A 44 3.16 -10.03 5.73
CA PHE A 44 2.33 -11.10 6.33
C PHE A 44 1.77 -12.07 5.29
N GLY A 45 1.41 -11.57 4.10
CA GLY A 45 0.85 -12.40 3.03
C GLY A 45 1.89 -13.29 2.34
N LEU A 46 3.15 -12.85 2.28
CA LEU A 46 4.23 -13.59 1.62
C LEU A 46 4.90 -14.61 2.55
N TRP A 47 4.81 -14.42 3.87
CA TRP A 47 5.39 -15.32 4.86
C TRP A 47 4.95 -16.79 4.70
N PRO A 48 3.64 -17.13 4.56
CA PRO A 48 3.22 -18.51 4.34
C PRO A 48 3.82 -19.12 3.07
N LEU A 49 3.94 -18.33 2.00
CA LEU A 49 4.54 -18.76 0.74
C LEU A 49 6.03 -19.12 0.95
N THR A 50 6.77 -18.30 1.70
CA THR A 50 8.17 -18.60 2.02
C THR A 50 8.32 -19.90 2.83
N CYS A 51 7.43 -20.18 3.79
CA CYS A 51 7.43 -21.45 4.52
C CYS A 51 7.21 -22.65 3.61
N VAL A 52 6.27 -22.56 2.66
CA VAL A 52 5.99 -23.63 1.69
C VAL A 52 7.21 -23.89 0.80
N VAL A 53 7.86 -22.83 0.29
CA VAL A 53 9.05 -22.95 -0.55
C VAL A 53 10.21 -23.61 0.22
N VAL A 54 10.45 -23.21 1.48
CA VAL A 54 11.48 -23.81 2.33
C VAL A 54 11.18 -25.28 2.62
N LEU A 55 9.92 -25.62 2.91
CA LEU A 55 9.51 -27.00 3.14
C LEU A 55 9.73 -27.86 1.89
N LEU A 56 9.29 -27.40 0.72
CA LEU A 56 9.50 -28.09 -0.55
C LEU A 56 10.99 -28.27 -0.86
N ALA A 57 11.81 -27.25 -0.65
CA ALA A 57 13.25 -27.34 -0.81
C ALA A 57 13.85 -28.40 0.13
N GLY A 58 13.46 -28.42 1.40
CA GLY A 58 13.88 -29.42 2.37
C GLY A 58 13.49 -30.85 1.97
N LEU A 59 12.26 -31.04 1.46
CA LEU A 59 11.79 -32.33 0.97
C LEU A 59 12.58 -32.80 -0.26
N VAL A 60 12.88 -31.91 -1.20
CA VAL A 60 13.72 -32.22 -2.37
C VAL A 60 15.12 -32.64 -1.94
N VAL A 61 15.72 -31.91 -1.00
CA VAL A 61 17.04 -32.26 -0.45
C VAL A 61 17.00 -33.60 0.25
N LEU A 62 15.99 -33.88 1.07
CA LEU A 62 15.83 -35.17 1.74
C LEU A 62 15.68 -36.31 0.73
N ALA A 63 14.83 -36.15 -0.28
CA ALA A 63 14.61 -37.14 -1.33
C ALA A 63 15.89 -37.42 -2.12
N ALA A 64 16.67 -36.39 -2.46
CA ALA A 64 17.95 -36.53 -3.14
C ALA A 64 18.97 -37.32 -2.31
N ASN A 65 18.98 -37.13 -0.98
CA ASN A 65 19.90 -37.85 -0.09
C ASN A 65 19.42 -39.28 0.23
N MET A 66 18.12 -39.53 0.29
CA MET A 66 17.58 -40.89 0.52
C MET A 66 17.66 -41.79 -0.71
N GLY A 67 17.65 -41.21 -1.92
CA GLY A 67 17.85 -41.93 -3.18
C GLY A 67 19.32 -42.14 -3.56
N SER A 68 20.28 -41.60 -2.79
CA SER A 68 21.70 -41.79 -3.03
C SER A 68 22.13 -43.15 -2.46
N PRO A 69 22.34 -44.20 -3.30
CA PRO A 69 22.96 -45.42 -2.79
C PRO A 69 24.35 -45.02 -2.29
N LEU A 70 24.60 -45.25 -0.99
CA LEU A 70 25.93 -45.17 -0.39
C LEU A 70 26.89 -45.94 -1.29
N ARG A 71 27.73 -45.21 -2.01
CA ARG A 71 28.89 -45.74 -2.72
C ARG A 71 30.08 -45.68 -1.79
#